data_AF-A0AAV0UYU5-F1
#
_entry.id   AF-A0AAV0UYU5-F1
#
_cell.length_a   1.000
_cell.length_b   1.000
_cell.length_c   1.000
_cell.angle_alpha   90.00
_cell.angle_beta   90.00
_cell.angle_gamma   90.00
#
_symmetry.space_group_name_H-M   'P 1'
#
loop_
_entity.id
_entity.type
_entity.pdbx_description
1 polymer ?
#
loop_
_entity_poly.entity_id
_entity_poly.type
_entity_poly.pdbx_seq_one_letter_code
_entity_poly.pdbx_strand_id
1 'polypeptide(L)'
;MPPPGPPSPAPSLPAKPLESVRMKRMQLILQKALDVSVHAASLVDLRACLESECRGDEDLLAAFFPPPSPESLDEANTEEVAAQAVMSLRQKVETVFQWLCETHDVETELLELEELLREAQERQLRHVAAEEKKNERRSEKESGENEHMEVEQDRGEVLQATKATPAAWIRAERLHAKLEEKKELERLVGALETKNQELDRVVEERRRVATADVQRMQRAATQLEQVRHLATEFATTL
;
A
#
# COMPACT_ATOMS: atom_id res chain seq x y z
N MET A 1 -47.41 23.25 6.28
CA MET A 1 -46.69 22.39 5.32
C MET A 1 -45.29 22.16 5.89
N PRO A 2 -44.88 20.93 6.19
CA PRO A 2 -43.53 20.67 6.68
C PRO A 2 -42.51 20.79 5.54
N PRO A 3 -41.26 21.21 5.84
CA PRO A 3 -40.20 21.33 4.84
C PRO A 3 -39.72 19.95 4.34
N PRO A 4 -39.22 19.85 3.10
CA PRO A 4 -38.71 18.59 2.56
C PRO A 4 -37.41 18.20 3.29
N GLY A 5 -37.35 16.94 3.73
CA GLY A 5 -36.15 16.37 4.34
C GLY A 5 -34.99 16.27 3.36
N PRO A 6 -33.74 16.17 3.87
CA PRO A 6 -32.55 16.07 3.04
C PRO A 6 -32.56 14.78 2.20
N PRO A 7 -31.99 14.80 0.98
CA PRO A 7 -31.93 13.63 0.13
C PRO A 7 -31.05 12.55 0.78
N SER A 8 -31.61 11.33 0.90
CA SER A 8 -30.85 10.15 1.30
C SER A 8 -29.64 9.92 0.41
N PRO A 9 -28.50 9.45 0.96
CA PRO A 9 -27.32 9.14 0.17
C PRO A 9 -27.61 7.99 -0.79
N ALA A 10 -27.17 8.16 -2.04
CA ALA A 10 -27.29 7.15 -3.08
C ALA A 10 -26.55 5.85 -2.69
N PRO A 11 -27.06 4.67 -3.05
CA PRO A 11 -26.37 3.42 -2.84
C PRO A 11 -25.08 3.41 -3.66
N SER A 12 -23.96 3.22 -2.98
CA SER A 12 -22.64 2.95 -3.58
C SER A 12 -22.72 1.74 -4.50
N LEU A 13 -22.46 1.94 -5.79
CA LEU A 13 -22.39 0.89 -6.79
C LEU A 13 -21.29 -0.13 -6.41
N PRO A 14 -21.52 -1.45 -6.62
CA PRO A 14 -20.50 -2.45 -6.39
C PRO A 14 -19.33 -2.21 -7.36
N ALA A 15 -18.13 -2.02 -6.81
CA ALA A 15 -16.91 -1.98 -7.59
C ALA A 15 -16.83 -3.27 -8.43
N LYS A 16 -16.70 -3.13 -9.75
CA LYS A 16 -16.39 -4.27 -10.62
C LYS A 16 -15.14 -4.95 -10.07
N PRO A 17 -15.09 -6.30 -9.99
CA PRO A 17 -13.85 -6.99 -9.66
C PRO A 17 -12.79 -6.51 -10.65
N LEU A 18 -11.75 -5.86 -10.13
CA LEU A 18 -10.59 -5.50 -10.92
C LEU A 18 -9.87 -6.81 -11.23
N GLU A 19 -10.03 -7.28 -12.45
CA GLU A 19 -9.41 -8.53 -12.91
C GLU A 19 -7.97 -8.21 -13.35
N SER A 20 -6.98 -8.94 -12.82
CA SER A 20 -5.57 -8.70 -13.14
C SER A 20 -5.26 -8.89 -14.62
N VAL A 21 -4.54 -7.95 -15.22
CA VAL A 21 -4.11 -8.04 -16.63
C VAL A 21 -3.13 -9.22 -16.80
N ARG A 22 -2.27 -9.47 -15.82
CA ARG A 22 -1.34 -10.61 -15.80
C ARG A 22 -2.07 -11.92 -15.62
N MET A 23 -3.14 -11.98 -14.81
CA MET A 23 -3.97 -13.18 -14.67
C MET A 23 -4.59 -13.56 -16.01
N LYS A 24 -5.17 -12.58 -16.74
CA LYS A 24 -5.66 -12.79 -18.11
C LYS A 24 -4.59 -13.31 -19.06
N ARG A 25 -3.38 -12.75 -19.00
CA ARG A 25 -2.26 -13.22 -19.81
C ARG A 25 -1.87 -14.65 -19.47
N MET A 26 -1.86 -15.00 -18.19
CA MET A 26 -1.53 -16.34 -17.73
C MET A 26 -2.56 -17.37 -18.22
N GLN A 27 -3.85 -17.07 -18.10
CA GLN A 27 -4.94 -17.89 -18.66
C GLN A 27 -4.79 -18.05 -20.18
N LEU A 28 -4.48 -16.97 -20.90
CA LEU A 28 -4.29 -17.02 -22.35
C LEU A 28 -3.06 -17.85 -22.77
N ILE A 29 -1.98 -17.79 -21.99
CA ILE A 29 -0.79 -18.64 -22.19
C ILE A 29 -1.16 -20.11 -21.97
N LEU A 30 -1.88 -20.43 -20.90
CA LEU A 30 -2.36 -21.79 -20.63
C LEU A 30 -3.23 -22.30 -21.77
N GLN A 31 -4.20 -21.52 -22.21
CA GLN A 31 -5.09 -21.88 -23.31
C GLN A 31 -4.29 -22.17 -24.58
N LYS A 32 -3.34 -21.30 -24.93
CA LYS A 32 -2.47 -21.51 -26.10
C LYS A 32 -1.58 -22.75 -25.97
N ALA A 33 -1.05 -23.02 -24.78
CA ALA A 33 -0.24 -24.21 -24.54
C ALA A 33 -1.06 -25.49 -24.66
N LEU A 34 -2.30 -25.48 -24.16
CA LEU A 34 -3.24 -26.59 -24.32
C LEU A 34 -3.60 -26.79 -25.79
N ASP A 35 -3.93 -25.73 -26.54
CA ASP A 35 -4.27 -25.82 -27.96
C ASP A 35 -3.10 -26.40 -28.79
N VAL A 36 -1.85 -26.00 -28.50
CA VAL A 36 -0.66 -26.57 -29.16
C VAL A 36 -0.45 -28.04 -28.79
N SER A 37 -0.69 -28.40 -27.53
CA SER A 37 -0.54 -29.79 -27.05
C SER A 37 -1.61 -30.71 -27.66
N VAL A 38 -2.84 -30.22 -27.81
CA VAL A 38 -3.94 -30.89 -28.51
C VAL A 38 -3.58 -31.12 -29.97
N HIS A 39 -3.04 -30.11 -30.64
CA HIS A 39 -2.59 -30.24 -32.03
C HIS A 39 -1.46 -31.27 -32.16
N ALA A 40 -0.49 -31.26 -31.25
CA ALA A 40 0.57 -32.27 -31.22
C ALA A 40 0.01 -33.69 -30.98
N ALA A 41 -0.94 -33.85 -30.06
CA ALA A 41 -1.58 -35.14 -29.79
C ALA A 41 -2.41 -35.64 -30.99
N SER A 42 -3.05 -34.75 -31.74
CA SER A 42 -3.76 -35.13 -32.98
C SER A 42 -2.84 -35.61 -34.10
N LEU A 43 -1.55 -35.27 -34.05
CA LEU A 43 -0.52 -35.77 -34.98
C LEU A 43 0.08 -37.11 -34.54
N VAL A 44 -0.17 -37.54 -33.30
CA VAL A 44 0.29 -38.83 -32.77
C VAL A 44 -0.79 -39.85 -33.06
N ASP A 45 -0.43 -40.91 -33.77
CA ASP A 45 -1.29 -42.07 -33.95
C ASP A 45 -1.41 -42.82 -32.61
N LEU A 46 -2.44 -42.49 -31.85
CA LEU A 46 -2.72 -43.08 -30.54
C LEU A 46 -2.87 -44.60 -30.60
N ARG A 47 -3.35 -45.14 -31.74
CA ARG A 47 -3.45 -46.57 -31.97
C ARG A 47 -2.06 -47.18 -32.11
N ALA A 48 -1.20 -46.61 -32.96
CA ALA A 48 0.18 -47.09 -33.10
C ALA A 48 0.99 -46.98 -31.79
N CYS A 49 0.76 -45.94 -30.98
CA CYS A 49 1.36 -45.81 -29.65
C CYS A 49 0.90 -46.92 -28.70
N LEU A 50 -0.40 -47.18 -28.60
CA LEU A 50 -0.94 -48.23 -27.73
C LEU A 50 -0.56 -49.64 -28.23
N GLU A 51 -0.54 -49.88 -29.54
CA GLU A 51 -0.03 -51.12 -30.14
C GLU A 51 1.45 -51.36 -29.79
N SER A 52 2.26 -50.29 -29.65
CA SER A 52 3.67 -50.39 -29.28
C SER A 52 3.90 -50.70 -27.80
N GLU A 53 3.03 -50.20 -26.91
CA GLU A 53 3.12 -50.40 -25.45
C GLU A 53 2.43 -51.69 -24.98
N CYS A 54 1.34 -52.08 -25.63
CA CYS A 54 0.52 -53.25 -25.28
C CYS A 54 0.90 -54.51 -26.09
N ARG A 55 2.16 -54.65 -26.52
CA ARG A 55 2.61 -55.81 -27.32
C ARG A 55 2.22 -57.14 -26.65
N GLY A 56 1.20 -57.80 -27.18
CA GLY A 56 0.75 -59.13 -26.76
C GLY A 56 -0.65 -59.21 -26.15
N ASP A 57 -1.36 -58.09 -25.96
CA ASP A 57 -2.74 -58.08 -25.45
C ASP A 57 -3.71 -57.50 -26.49
N GLU A 58 -3.97 -58.31 -27.52
CA GLU A 58 -4.88 -57.98 -28.63
C GLU A 58 -6.33 -57.79 -28.16
N ASP A 59 -6.73 -58.47 -27.08
CA ASP A 59 -8.08 -58.35 -26.52
C ASP A 59 -8.29 -56.96 -25.88
N LEU A 60 -7.26 -56.42 -25.21
CA LEU A 60 -7.27 -55.07 -24.67
C LEU A 60 -7.29 -54.02 -25.79
N LEU A 61 -6.45 -54.20 -26.82
CA LEU A 61 -6.44 -53.31 -27.99
C LEU A 61 -7.79 -53.33 -28.71
N ALA A 62 -8.41 -54.49 -28.88
CA ALA A 62 -9.74 -54.64 -29.48
C ALA A 62 -10.87 -54.02 -28.64
N ALA A 63 -10.69 -53.89 -27.32
CA ALA A 63 -11.65 -53.21 -26.44
C ALA A 63 -11.66 -51.68 -26.64
N PHE A 64 -10.50 -51.08 -26.98
CA PHE A 64 -10.37 -49.64 -27.23
C PHE A 64 -10.46 -49.26 -28.72
N PHE A 65 -9.98 -50.14 -29.60
CA PHE A 65 -10.00 -50.01 -31.06
C PHE A 65 -10.53 -51.31 -31.68
N PRO A 66 -11.86 -51.48 -31.76
CA PRO A 66 -12.47 -52.66 -32.35
C PRO A 66 -11.88 -52.95 -33.74
N PRO A 67 -11.60 -54.23 -34.09
CA PRO A 67 -11.07 -54.57 -35.40
C PRO A 67 -12.05 -54.10 -36.49
N PRO A 68 -11.55 -53.54 -37.60
CA PRO A 68 -12.39 -52.99 -38.65
C PRO A 68 -13.31 -54.08 -39.19
N SER A 69 -14.61 -53.95 -38.89
CA SER A 69 -15.65 -54.77 -39.47
C SER A 69 -15.75 -54.42 -40.96
N PRO A 70 -15.88 -55.40 -41.88
CA PRO A 70 -15.95 -55.15 -43.31
C PRO A 70 -17.17 -54.32 -43.76
N GLU A 71 -18.07 -53.94 -42.85
CA GLU A 71 -19.28 -53.15 -43.15
C GLU A 71 -19.31 -51.73 -42.54
N SER A 72 -18.29 -51.28 -41.80
CA SER A 72 -18.33 -49.97 -41.14
C SER A 72 -17.10 -49.09 -41.40
N LEU A 73 -17.36 -47.87 -41.90
CA LEU A 73 -16.43 -46.75 -42.05
C LEU A 73 -16.04 -46.17 -40.66
N ASP A 74 -15.50 -46.99 -39.75
CA ASP A 74 -15.37 -46.66 -38.32
C ASP A 74 -14.10 -45.87 -37.94
N GLU A 75 -13.30 -45.41 -38.89
CA GLU A 75 -12.21 -44.44 -38.62
C GLU A 75 -12.74 -43.17 -37.92
N ALA A 76 -13.99 -42.79 -38.20
CA ALA A 76 -14.65 -41.67 -37.54
C ALA A 76 -14.92 -41.91 -36.04
N ASN A 77 -15.16 -43.16 -35.63
CA ASN A 77 -15.50 -43.49 -34.24
C ASN A 77 -14.25 -43.48 -33.35
N THR A 78 -13.10 -43.93 -33.86
CA THR A 78 -11.83 -43.89 -33.12
C THR A 78 -11.29 -42.45 -33.02
N GLU A 79 -11.46 -41.65 -34.07
CA GLU A 79 -11.13 -40.21 -34.05
C GLU A 79 -12.02 -39.43 -33.08
N GLU A 80 -13.32 -39.75 -33.02
CA GLU A 80 -14.26 -39.15 -32.06
C GLU A 80 -13.89 -39.48 -30.60
N VAL A 81 -13.53 -40.72 -30.30
CA VAL A 81 -13.07 -41.13 -28.96
C VAL A 81 -11.77 -40.42 -28.58
N ALA A 82 -10.81 -40.30 -29.51
CA ALA A 82 -9.58 -39.57 -29.28
C ALA A 82 -9.83 -38.07 -29.03
N ALA A 83 -10.67 -37.44 -29.85
CA ALA A 83 -11.06 -36.04 -29.68
C ALA A 83 -11.73 -35.80 -28.31
N GLN A 84 -12.62 -36.70 -27.89
CA GLN A 84 -13.30 -36.63 -26.60
C GLN A 84 -12.32 -36.79 -25.42
N ALA A 85 -11.36 -37.71 -25.52
CA ALA A 85 -10.33 -37.90 -24.49
C ALA A 85 -9.46 -36.65 -24.33
N VAL A 86 -9.06 -36.04 -25.44
CA VAL A 86 -8.26 -34.82 -25.47
C VAL A 86 -9.03 -33.63 -24.89
N MET A 87 -10.32 -33.48 -25.23
CA MET A 87 -11.19 -32.44 -24.66
C MET A 87 -11.41 -32.63 -23.15
N SER A 88 -11.60 -33.87 -22.69
CA SER A 88 -11.72 -34.18 -21.26
C SER A 88 -10.43 -33.84 -20.50
N LEU A 89 -9.26 -34.16 -21.08
CA LEU A 89 -7.97 -33.83 -20.49
C LEU A 89 -7.79 -32.31 -20.37
N ARG A 90 -8.12 -31.56 -21.43
CA ARG A 90 -8.09 -30.09 -21.42
C ARG A 90 -8.92 -29.52 -20.26
N GLN A 91 -10.18 -29.95 -20.15
CA GLN A 91 -11.08 -29.45 -19.11
C GLN A 91 -10.56 -29.76 -17.71
N LYS A 92 -9.97 -30.95 -17.49
CA LYS A 92 -9.35 -31.30 -16.21
C LYS A 92 -8.17 -30.41 -15.89
N VAL A 93 -7.30 -30.12 -16.85
CA VAL A 93 -6.16 -29.22 -16.65
C VAL A 93 -6.63 -27.80 -16.32
N GLU A 94 -7.61 -27.27 -17.04
CA GLU A 94 -8.20 -25.95 -16.76
C GLU A 94 -8.82 -25.90 -15.35
N THR A 95 -9.53 -26.95 -14.95
CA THR A 95 -10.13 -27.05 -13.60
C THR A 95 -9.07 -27.05 -12.50
N VAL A 96 -8.01 -27.86 -12.66
CA VAL A 96 -6.90 -27.93 -11.69
C VAL A 96 -6.15 -26.61 -11.63
N PHE A 97 -5.92 -25.98 -12.78
CA PHE A 97 -5.28 -24.67 -12.83
C PHE A 97 -6.09 -23.60 -12.11
N GLN A 98 -7.40 -23.55 -12.34
CA GLN A 98 -8.29 -22.60 -11.67
C GLN A 98 -8.26 -22.83 -10.14
N TRP A 99 -8.36 -24.09 -9.72
CA TRP A 99 -8.26 -24.45 -8.31
C TRP A 99 -6.93 -24.03 -7.67
N LEU A 100 -5.80 -24.22 -8.37
CA LEU A 100 -4.49 -23.76 -7.89
C LEU A 100 -4.42 -22.23 -7.76
N CYS A 101 -4.99 -21.50 -8.73
CA CYS A 101 -5.03 -20.05 -8.69
C CYS A 101 -5.86 -19.53 -7.50
N GLU A 102 -7.00 -20.16 -7.23
CA GLU A 102 -7.86 -19.84 -6.09
C GLU A 102 -7.20 -20.22 -4.76
N THR A 103 -6.57 -21.40 -4.68
CA THR A 103 -5.94 -21.90 -3.44
C THR A 103 -4.74 -21.05 -3.01
N HIS A 104 -4.10 -20.35 -3.94
CA HIS A 104 -2.91 -19.54 -3.68
C HIS A 104 -3.18 -18.04 -3.88
N ASP A 105 -4.44 -17.64 -3.96
CA ASP A 105 -4.87 -16.24 -4.14
C ASP A 105 -4.07 -15.49 -5.24
N VAL A 106 -3.74 -16.21 -6.32
CA VAL A 106 -2.79 -15.74 -7.35
C VAL A 106 -3.29 -14.46 -8.01
N GLU A 107 -4.61 -14.31 -8.16
CA GLU A 107 -5.20 -13.09 -8.70
C GLU A 107 -4.92 -11.86 -7.82
N THR A 108 -5.04 -12.01 -6.49
CA THR A 108 -4.76 -10.95 -5.52
C THR A 108 -3.29 -10.54 -5.56
N GLU A 109 -2.37 -11.51 -5.53
CA GLU A 109 -0.92 -11.26 -5.59
C GLU A 109 -0.52 -10.57 -6.90
N LEU A 110 -1.14 -10.94 -8.02
CA LEU A 110 -0.88 -10.30 -9.32
C LEU A 110 -1.46 -8.88 -9.39
N LEU A 111 -2.60 -8.60 -8.75
CA LEU A 111 -3.14 -7.25 -8.62
C LEU A 111 -2.21 -6.35 -7.78
N GLU A 112 -1.72 -6.85 -6.65
CA GLU A 112 -0.77 -6.13 -5.80
C GLU A 112 0.52 -5.82 -6.55
N LEU A 113 1.04 -6.79 -7.31
CA LEU A 113 2.22 -6.58 -8.16
C LEU A 113 1.97 -5.52 -9.24
N GLU A 114 0.80 -5.51 -9.86
CA GLU A 114 0.42 -4.50 -10.86
C GLU A 114 0.32 -3.10 -10.26
N GLU A 115 -0.21 -2.98 -9.04
CA GLU A 115 -0.23 -1.73 -8.27
C GLU A 115 1.20 -1.23 -8.00
N LEU A 116 2.04 -2.09 -7.40
CA LEU A 116 3.42 -1.75 -7.07
C LEU A 116 4.24 -1.32 -8.29
N LEU A 117 4.04 -1.97 -9.43
CA LEU A 117 4.70 -1.59 -10.68
C LEU A 117 4.20 -0.24 -11.20
N ARG A 118 2.89 0.02 -11.12
CA ARG A 118 2.31 1.30 -11.52
C ARG A 118 2.85 2.44 -10.66
N GLU A 119 2.88 2.27 -9.35
CA GLU A 119 3.45 3.25 -8.44
C GLU A 119 4.95 3.45 -8.70
N ALA A 120 5.70 2.39 -8.97
CA ALA A 120 7.13 2.48 -9.29
C ALA A 120 7.37 3.27 -10.60
N GLN A 121 6.57 3.00 -11.63
CA GLN A 121 6.61 3.73 -12.89
C GLN A 121 6.25 5.20 -12.68
N GLU A 122 5.23 5.50 -11.86
CA GLU A 122 4.86 6.88 -11.55
C GLU A 122 5.98 7.62 -10.79
N ARG A 123 6.59 6.98 -9.79
CA ARG A 123 7.75 7.54 -9.07
C ARG A 123 8.91 7.81 -10.04
N GLN A 124 9.18 6.92 -10.98
CA GLN A 124 10.20 7.10 -12.01
C GLN A 124 9.87 8.29 -12.92
N LEU A 125 8.62 8.41 -13.39
CA LEU A 125 8.17 9.53 -14.22
C LEU A 125 8.28 10.87 -13.46
N ARG A 126 7.91 10.90 -12.18
CA ARG A 126 8.08 12.10 -11.32
C ARG A 126 9.55 12.47 -11.15
N HIS A 127 10.45 11.50 -11.02
CA HIS A 127 11.89 11.74 -10.94
C HIS A 127 12.44 12.30 -12.25
N VAL A 128 12.07 11.72 -13.40
CA VAL A 128 12.47 12.21 -14.72
C VAL A 128 11.96 13.63 -14.94
N ALA A 129 10.68 13.91 -14.65
CA ALA A 129 10.10 15.25 -14.78
C ALA A 129 10.75 16.27 -13.82
N ALA A 130 11.19 15.85 -12.63
CA ALA A 130 11.91 16.72 -11.70
C ALA A 130 13.34 17.02 -12.18
N GLU A 131 14.03 16.02 -12.74
CA GLU A 131 15.35 16.17 -13.37
C GLU A 131 15.28 17.06 -14.61
N GLU A 132 14.28 16.91 -15.47
CA GLU A 132 14.05 17.78 -16.64
C GLU A 132 13.85 19.23 -16.22
N LYS A 133 13.00 19.50 -15.22
CA LYS A 133 12.82 20.85 -14.65
C LYS A 133 14.09 21.41 -14.01
N LYS A 134 14.92 20.56 -13.40
CA LYS A 134 16.20 20.97 -12.81
C LYS A 134 17.20 21.32 -13.91
N ASN A 135 17.22 20.58 -15.02
CA ASN A 135 18.05 20.85 -16.18
C ASN A 135 17.60 22.12 -16.91
N GLU A 136 16.30 22.35 -17.09
CA GLU A 136 15.76 23.62 -17.64
C GLU A 136 16.19 24.82 -16.79
N ARG A 137 16.04 24.72 -15.46
CA ARG A 137 16.50 25.78 -14.53
C ARG A 137 18.01 25.97 -14.52
N ARG A 138 18.81 24.95 -14.83
CA ARG A 138 20.26 25.05 -14.98
C ARG A 138 20.64 25.72 -16.30
N SER A 139 19.97 25.39 -17.40
CA SER A 139 20.15 26.09 -18.67
C SER A 139 19.73 27.56 -18.63
N GLU A 140 18.75 27.92 -17.80
CA GLU A 140 18.38 29.32 -17.56
C GLU A 140 19.37 30.05 -16.63
N LYS A 141 19.93 29.35 -15.64
CA LYS A 141 20.92 29.91 -14.69
C LYS A 141 22.35 29.99 -15.23
N GLU A 142 22.68 29.33 -16.34
CA GLU A 142 23.98 29.52 -17.01
C GLU A 142 24.14 30.88 -17.73
N SER A 143 23.11 31.76 -17.71
CA SER A 143 23.26 33.18 -18.10
C SER A 143 23.43 34.16 -16.92
N GLY A 144 23.45 33.67 -15.68
CA GLY A 144 23.58 34.52 -14.49
C GLY A 144 24.44 33.85 -13.43
N GLU A 145 25.67 34.34 -13.29
CA GLU A 145 26.53 34.14 -12.12
C GLU A 145 25.70 34.17 -10.83
N ASN A 146 25.79 33.15 -9.99
CA ASN A 146 26.51 33.23 -8.72
C ASN A 146 26.15 32.05 -7.78
N GLU A 147 27.12 31.78 -6.92
CA GLU A 147 27.24 30.76 -5.88
C GLU A 147 26.01 30.62 -4.97
N HIS A 148 25.55 29.36 -4.79
CA HIS A 148 25.09 28.87 -3.49
C HIS A 148 25.03 27.34 -3.52
N MET A 149 26.07 26.73 -2.95
CA MET A 149 26.22 25.28 -2.85
C MET A 149 26.14 24.90 -1.38
N GLU A 150 24.93 24.79 -0.82
CA GLU A 150 24.77 24.33 0.57
C GLU A 150 23.33 23.91 0.93
N VAL A 151 22.69 22.99 0.18
CA VAL A 151 21.50 22.26 0.67
C VAL A 151 21.37 20.80 0.14
N GLU A 152 22.20 20.34 -0.79
CA GLU A 152 22.00 19.01 -1.42
C GLU A 152 22.69 17.83 -0.72
N GLN A 153 23.16 17.96 0.52
CA GLN A 153 23.94 16.88 1.16
C GLN A 153 23.06 15.83 1.89
N ASP A 154 21.91 16.22 2.46
CA ASP A 154 21.06 15.30 3.24
C ASP A 154 20.04 14.50 2.39
N ARG A 155 19.75 14.93 1.17
CA ARG A 155 18.81 14.22 0.26
C ARG A 155 19.50 13.20 -0.63
N GLY A 156 20.82 13.30 -0.82
CA GLY A 156 21.62 12.43 -1.66
C GLY A 156 21.88 11.04 -1.05
N GLU A 157 22.00 10.95 0.28
CA GLU A 157 22.31 9.68 0.95
C GLU A 157 21.11 8.72 0.99
N VAL A 158 19.88 9.23 1.02
CA VAL A 158 18.67 8.39 1.00
C VAL A 158 18.46 7.75 -0.38
N LEU A 159 18.85 8.44 -1.47
CA LEU A 159 18.71 7.92 -2.83
C LEU A 159 19.87 7.00 -3.25
N GLN A 160 21.10 7.22 -2.77
CA GLN A 160 22.23 6.34 -3.07
C GLN A 160 22.24 5.01 -2.30
N ALA A 161 21.48 4.90 -1.19
CA ALA A 161 21.34 3.65 -0.43
C ALA A 161 20.51 2.56 -1.12
N THR A 162 19.88 2.85 -2.26
CA THR A 162 19.07 1.88 -3.01
C THR A 162 19.90 0.89 -3.86
N LYS A 163 21.23 1.06 -3.92
CA LYS A 163 22.12 0.04 -4.51
C LYS A 163 22.46 -1.07 -3.50
N ALA A 164 21.66 -2.13 -3.56
CA ALA A 164 22.09 -3.53 -3.60
C ALA A 164 22.69 -4.24 -2.36
N THR A 165 22.23 -3.99 -1.12
CA THR A 165 22.43 -4.97 -0.03
C THR A 165 21.32 -4.88 1.03
N PRO A 166 20.79 -6.00 1.57
CA PRO A 166 19.82 -5.97 2.69
C PRO A 166 20.27 -5.12 3.89
N ALA A 167 21.58 -5.08 4.16
CA ALA A 167 22.15 -4.24 5.20
C ALA A 167 21.98 -2.72 4.95
N ALA A 168 21.94 -2.28 3.69
CA ALA A 168 21.69 -0.87 3.35
C ALA A 168 20.23 -0.49 3.60
N TRP A 169 19.29 -1.37 3.26
CA TRP A 169 17.87 -1.22 3.57
C TRP A 169 17.61 -1.13 5.07
N ILE A 170 18.20 -2.04 5.86
CA ILE A 170 18.04 -2.01 7.32
C ILE A 170 18.58 -0.71 7.92
N ARG A 171 19.70 -0.18 7.40
CA ARG A 171 20.24 1.11 7.86
C ARG A 171 19.35 2.28 7.47
N ALA A 172 18.85 2.30 6.24
CA ALA A 172 17.92 3.34 5.77
C ALA A 172 16.63 3.35 6.59
N GLU A 173 16.05 2.17 6.85
CA GLU A 173 14.84 2.03 7.66
C GLU A 173 15.07 2.45 9.12
N ARG A 174 16.20 2.05 9.72
CA ARG A 174 16.57 2.51 11.07
C ARG A 174 16.75 4.02 11.13
N LEU A 175 17.34 4.62 10.10
CA LEU A 175 17.50 6.07 10.04
C LEU A 175 16.14 6.76 9.94
N HIS A 176 15.25 6.23 9.09
CA HIS A 176 13.89 6.73 8.96
C HIS A 176 13.12 6.67 10.29
N ALA A 177 13.15 5.52 10.97
CA ALA A 177 12.54 5.36 12.29
C ALA A 177 13.08 6.37 13.32
N LYS A 178 14.40 6.58 13.35
CA LYS A 178 15.03 7.58 14.23
C LYS A 178 14.62 9.01 13.90
N LEU A 179 14.44 9.33 12.62
CA LEU A 179 14.01 10.67 12.20
C LEU A 179 12.56 10.92 12.60
N GLU A 180 11.67 9.94 12.47
CA GLU A 180 10.29 10.04 12.95
C GLU A 180 10.22 10.16 14.47
N GLU A 181 11.02 9.38 15.21
CA GLU A 181 11.13 9.50 16.67
C GLU A 181 11.64 10.91 17.07
N LYS A 182 12.66 11.42 16.38
CA LYS A 182 13.18 12.77 16.61
C LYS A 182 12.10 13.83 16.39
N LYS A 183 11.33 13.76 15.30
CA LYS A 183 10.23 14.71 15.02
C LYS A 183 9.16 14.66 16.11
N GLU A 184 8.80 13.47 16.58
CA GLU A 184 7.82 13.33 17.65
C GLU A 184 8.34 13.89 18.98
N LEU A 185 9.62 13.66 19.30
CA LEU A 185 10.26 14.26 20.47
C LEU A 185 10.30 15.79 20.37
N GLU A 186 10.66 16.35 19.22
CA GLU A 186 10.65 17.80 18.98
C GLU A 186 9.23 18.38 19.16
N ARG A 187 8.21 17.68 18.67
CA ARG A 187 6.80 18.04 18.86
C ARG A 187 6.41 18.06 20.34
N LEU A 188 6.80 17.03 21.10
CA LEU A 188 6.53 16.93 22.54
C LEU A 188 7.26 18.00 23.33
N VAL A 189 8.53 18.27 23.00
CA VAL A 189 9.31 19.34 23.63
C VAL A 189 8.66 20.70 23.38
N GLY A 190 8.26 21.01 22.15
CA GLY A 190 7.54 22.26 21.85
C GLY A 190 6.21 22.38 22.61
N ALA A 191 5.46 21.30 22.75
CA ALA A 191 4.24 21.29 23.55
C ALA A 191 4.50 21.50 25.05
N LEU A 192 5.60 20.96 25.59
CA LEU A 192 5.99 21.18 26.98
C LEU A 192 6.49 22.61 27.20
N GLU A 193 7.28 23.17 26.29
CA GLU A 193 7.77 24.55 26.37
C GLU A 193 6.62 25.56 26.37
N THR A 194 5.65 25.38 25.47
CA THR A 194 4.45 26.24 25.43
C THR A 194 3.64 26.14 26.73
N LYS A 195 3.46 24.93 27.27
CA LYS A 195 2.78 24.73 28.56
C LYS A 195 3.55 25.36 29.73
N ASN A 196 4.88 25.27 29.74
CA ASN A 196 5.70 25.92 30.76
C ASN A 196 5.57 27.44 30.69
N GLN A 197 5.63 28.03 29.49
CA GLN A 197 5.42 29.46 29.30
C GLN A 197 4.02 29.92 29.78
N GLU A 198 2.99 29.10 29.58
CA GLU A 198 1.65 29.37 30.10
C GLU A 198 1.63 29.35 31.64
N LEU A 199 2.25 28.33 32.26
CA LEU A 199 2.34 28.23 33.72
C LEU A 199 3.11 29.42 34.32
N ASP A 200 4.22 29.83 33.70
CA ASP A 200 4.99 31.00 34.15
C ASP A 200 4.15 32.28 34.12
N ARG A 201 3.33 32.46 33.07
CA ARG A 201 2.39 33.60 32.99
C ARG A 201 1.36 33.56 34.12
N VAL A 202 0.80 32.39 34.41
CA VAL A 202 -0.17 32.21 35.50
C VAL A 202 0.47 32.49 36.86
N VAL A 203 1.69 32.00 37.09
CA VAL A 203 2.44 32.22 38.34
C VAL A 203 2.73 33.70 38.52
N GLU A 204 3.22 34.39 37.50
CA GLU A 204 3.50 35.84 37.58
C GLU A 204 2.23 36.66 37.79
N GLU A 205 1.11 36.29 37.16
CA GLU A 205 -0.17 36.95 37.43
C GLU A 205 -0.63 36.74 38.87
N ARG A 206 -0.54 35.51 39.39
CA ARG A 206 -0.86 35.21 40.81
C ARG A 206 0.05 35.98 41.77
N ARG A 207 1.34 36.11 41.43
CA ARG A 207 2.30 36.89 42.20
C ARG A 207 1.95 38.37 42.24
N ARG A 208 1.52 38.95 41.11
CA ARG A 208 1.04 40.34 41.04
C ARG A 208 -0.18 40.56 41.92
N VAL A 209 -1.19 39.68 41.82
CA VAL A 209 -2.40 39.75 42.64
C VAL A 209 -2.07 39.66 44.12
N ALA A 210 -1.26 38.68 44.53
CA ALA A 210 -0.84 38.53 45.92
C ALA A 210 -0.09 39.76 46.45
N THR A 211 0.77 40.36 45.62
CA THR A 211 1.48 41.60 45.99
C THR A 211 0.52 42.77 46.17
N ALA A 212 -0.47 42.91 45.29
CA ALA A 212 -1.51 43.93 45.42
C ALA A 212 -2.37 43.73 46.68
N ASP A 213 -2.71 42.48 47.02
CA ASP A 213 -3.45 42.14 48.24
C ASP A 213 -2.68 42.51 49.51
N VAL A 214 -1.40 42.17 49.56
CA VAL A 214 -0.53 42.56 50.69
C VAL A 214 -0.50 44.08 50.86
N GLN A 215 -0.37 44.83 49.76
CA GLN A 215 -0.40 46.30 49.83
C GLN A 215 -1.76 46.84 50.30
N ARG A 216 -2.88 46.23 49.87
CA ARG A 216 -4.22 46.60 50.35
C ARG A 216 -4.36 46.34 51.84
N MET A 217 -3.91 45.18 52.31
CA MET A 217 -3.93 44.82 53.73
C MET A 217 -3.06 45.76 54.57
N GLN A 218 -1.87 46.11 54.10
CA GLN A 218 -0.99 47.07 54.79
C GLN A 218 -1.67 48.44 54.95
N ARG A 219 -2.29 48.97 53.89
CA ARG A 219 -3.03 50.23 53.98
C ARG A 219 -4.20 50.15 54.97
N ALA A 220 -4.96 49.06 54.94
CA ALA A 220 -6.07 48.85 55.87
C ALA A 220 -5.57 48.74 57.33
N ALA A 221 -4.46 48.03 57.56
CA ALA A 221 -3.84 47.93 58.87
C ALA A 221 -3.40 49.29 59.41
N THR A 222 -2.73 50.12 58.58
CA THR A 222 -2.34 51.49 58.97
C THR A 222 -3.56 52.36 59.28
N GLN A 223 -4.64 52.26 58.52
CA GLN A 223 -5.89 52.99 58.80
C GLN A 223 -6.51 52.55 60.13
N LEU A 224 -6.54 51.24 60.41
CA LEU A 224 -7.06 50.71 61.68
C LEU A 224 -6.21 51.15 62.87
N GLU A 225 -4.88 51.19 62.72
CA GLU A 225 -3.97 51.73 63.73
C GLU A 225 -4.26 53.21 64.01
N GLN A 226 -4.46 54.04 62.98
CA GLN A 226 -4.83 55.46 63.14
C GLN A 226 -6.16 55.63 63.87
N VAL A 227 -7.20 54.88 63.47
CA VAL A 227 -8.52 54.92 64.13
C VAL A 227 -8.41 54.48 65.59
N ARG A 228 -7.61 53.44 65.86
CA ARG A 228 -7.34 52.99 67.23
C ARG A 228 -6.68 54.09 68.06
N HIS A 229 -5.64 54.76 67.53
CA HIS A 229 -4.96 55.85 68.23
C HIS A 229 -5.92 56.99 68.58
N LEU A 230 -6.73 57.44 67.61
CA LEU A 230 -7.77 58.46 67.86
C LEU A 230 -8.76 58.02 68.93
N ALA A 231 -9.26 56.78 68.85
CA ALA A 231 -10.19 56.24 69.84
C ALA A 231 -9.58 56.18 71.25
N THR A 232 -8.29 55.82 71.37
CA THR A 232 -7.59 55.84 72.66
C THR A 232 -7.40 57.24 73.21
N GLU A 233 -7.07 58.22 72.36
CA GLU A 233 -6.95 59.63 72.77
C GLU A 233 -8.28 60.15 73.32
N PHE A 234 -9.38 59.94 72.59
CA PHE A 234 -10.72 60.32 73.03
C PHE A 234 -11.11 59.70 74.38
N ALA A 235 -10.80 58.42 74.59
CA ALA A 235 -11.10 57.73 75.84
C ALA A 235 -10.28 58.25 77.04
N THR A 236 -9.09 58.82 76.81
CA THR A 236 -8.25 59.38 77.88
C THR A 236 -8.54 60.85 78.21
N THR A 237 -9.26 61.56 77.33
CA THR A 237 -9.64 62.99 77.52
C THR A 237 -11.00 63.20 78.19
N LEU A 238 -11.74 62.13 78.50
CA LEU A 238 -13.00 62.11 79.24
C LEU A 238 -12.76 61.69 80.70
#